data_AF-A0A0P1H9X9-F1
#
_entry.id   AF-A0A0P1H9X9-F1
#
_cell.length_a   1.000
_cell.length_b   1.000
_cell.length_c   1.000
_cell.angle_alpha   90.00
_cell.angle_beta   90.00
_cell.angle_gamma   90.00
#
_symmetry.space_group_name_H-M   'P 1'
#
loop_
_entity.id
_entity.type
_entity.pdbx_description
1 polymer ?
#
loop_
_entity_poly.entity_id
_entity_poly.type
_entity_poly.pdbx_seq_one_letter_code
_entity_poly.pdbx_strand_id
1 'polypeptide(L)'
;MAHEQTPITVEKDTWVQLTNGDVTEISFQVLDGEIELRRGGTAAPGLEARGWIYPGGTGREKLALADISVAQGSRVWAKGRRAANSTVLVDHA
;
A
#
# COMPACT_ATOMS: atom_id res chain seq x y z
N MET A 1 -23.41 -2.29 -2.11
CA MET A 1 -22.37 -2.68 -1.13
C MET A 1 -21.47 -1.48 -1.02
N ALA A 2 -21.27 -0.95 0.19
CA ALA A 2 -20.56 0.32 0.38
C ALA A 2 -19.06 0.06 0.29
N HIS A 3 -18.39 0.76 -0.62
CA HIS A 3 -16.94 0.77 -0.72
C HIS A 3 -16.38 1.43 0.55
N GLU A 4 -15.72 0.66 1.43
CA GLU A 4 -15.12 1.22 2.64
C GLU A 4 -13.77 1.85 2.28
N GLN A 5 -13.84 3.12 1.88
CA GLN A 5 -12.66 3.93 1.57
C GLN A 5 -12.03 4.45 2.86
N THR A 6 -10.85 3.94 3.19
CA THR A 6 -10.14 4.32 4.41
C THR A 6 -8.87 5.10 4.08
N PRO A 7 -8.75 6.37 4.51
CA PRO A 7 -7.50 7.11 4.40
C PRO A 7 -6.51 6.59 5.45
N ILE A 8 -5.38 6.07 4.98
CA ILE A 8 -4.30 5.54 5.80
C ILE A 8 -3.11 6.49 5.72
N THR A 9 -2.65 6.94 6.87
CA THR A 9 -1.42 7.73 7.00
C THR A 9 -0.24 6.80 7.04
N VAL A 10 0.74 7.05 6.18
CA VAL A 10 1.94 6.23 6.04
C VAL A 10 3.15 7.10 6.37
N GLU A 11 3.83 6.73 7.45
CA GLU A 11 5.03 7.42 7.91
C GLU A 11 6.27 7.02 7.10
N LYS A 12 7.30 7.85 7.19
CA LYS A 12 8.58 7.57 6.57
C LYS A 12 9.21 6.32 7.16
N ASP A 13 9.71 5.44 6.29
CA ASP A 13 10.49 4.26 6.68
C ASP A 13 9.75 3.24 7.58
N THR A 14 8.45 3.43 7.79
CA THR A 14 7.59 2.51 8.56
C THR A 14 6.58 1.84 7.64
N TRP A 15 6.59 0.51 7.61
CA TRP A 15 5.60 -0.28 6.87
C TRP A 15 4.26 -0.29 7.60
N VAL A 16 3.23 0.18 6.91
CA VAL A 16 1.83 0.16 7.36
C VAL A 16 1.05 -0.82 6.50
N GLN A 17 0.28 -1.70 7.12
CA GLN A 17 -0.57 -2.64 6.39
C GLN A 17 -1.74 -1.85 5.78
N LEU A 18 -1.91 -1.96 4.47
CA LEU A 18 -2.99 -1.31 3.75
C LEU A 18 -4.25 -2.15 3.70
N THR A 19 -4.15 -3.49 3.73
CA THR A 19 -5.29 -4.39 3.64
C THR A 19 -5.76 -4.83 5.02
N ASN A 20 -7.04 -5.10 5.22
CA ASN A 20 -7.56 -5.64 6.49
C ASN A 20 -7.37 -7.17 6.63
N GLY A 21 -6.84 -7.81 5.60
CA GLY A 21 -6.61 -9.24 5.55
C GLY A 21 -5.93 -9.66 4.25
N ASP A 22 -6.14 -10.92 3.92
CA ASP A 22 -5.60 -11.56 2.73
C ASP A 22 -6.49 -11.23 1.53
N VAL A 23 -5.89 -10.65 0.49
CA VAL A 23 -6.57 -10.21 -0.73
C VAL A 23 -5.87 -10.77 -1.97
N THR A 24 -6.52 -10.69 -3.12
CA THR A 24 -5.93 -11.03 -4.43
C THR A 24 -5.69 -9.79 -5.30
N GLU A 25 -6.43 -8.73 -5.03
CA GLU A 25 -6.33 -7.41 -5.66
C GLU A 25 -6.47 -6.29 -4.62
N ILE A 26 -5.99 -5.10 -4.96
CA ILE A 26 -6.16 -3.89 -4.16
C ILE A 26 -6.52 -2.71 -5.06
N SER A 27 -7.40 -1.85 -4.57
CA SER A 27 -7.69 -0.55 -5.15
C SER A 27 -7.18 0.52 -4.18
N PHE A 28 -6.36 1.46 -4.68
CA PHE A 28 -5.81 2.51 -3.84
C PHE A 28 -5.57 3.80 -4.63
N GLN A 29 -5.47 4.91 -3.90
CA GLN A 29 -5.07 6.21 -4.41
C GLN A 29 -4.13 6.90 -3.45
N VAL A 30 -2.97 7.34 -3.94
CA VAL A 30 -2.05 8.19 -3.17
C VAL A 30 -2.59 9.61 -3.25
N LEU A 31 -3.12 10.12 -2.14
CA LEU A 31 -3.68 11.46 -2.08
C LEU A 31 -2.57 12.52 -1.96
N ASP A 32 -1.56 12.24 -1.12
CA ASP A 32 -0.45 13.15 -0.89
C ASP A 32 0.85 12.37 -0.60
N GLY A 33 1.97 12.99 -0.94
CA GLY A 33 3.31 12.45 -0.69
C GLY A 33 3.80 11.44 -1.74
N GLU A 34 4.60 10.47 -1.31
CA GLU A 34 5.15 9.41 -2.16
C GLU A 34 5.33 8.16 -1.31
N ILE A 35 4.73 7.07 -1.77
CA ILE A 35 4.73 5.79 -1.05
C ILE A 35 5.48 4.73 -1.84
N GLU A 36 5.97 3.75 -1.09
CA GLU A 36 6.50 2.50 -1.57
C GLU A 36 5.54 1.38 -1.19
N LEU A 37 5.07 0.63 -2.17
CA LEU A 37 4.03 -0.39 -2.05
C LEU A 37 4.62 -1.77 -2.31
N ARG A 38 4.32 -2.73 -1.44
CA ARG A 38 4.84 -4.09 -1.57
C ARG A 38 3.84 -5.12 -1.05
N ARG A 39 3.76 -6.27 -1.71
CA ARG A 39 3.07 -7.44 -1.14
C ARG A 39 3.93 -8.11 -0.07
N GLY A 40 3.28 -8.62 0.97
CA GLY A 40 3.89 -9.29 2.11
C GLY A 40 2.91 -10.26 2.78
N GLY A 41 3.39 -10.93 3.81
CA GLY A 41 2.57 -11.84 4.63
C GLY A 41 1.89 -11.12 5.80
N THR A 42 1.59 -11.89 6.84
CA THR A 42 1.04 -11.40 8.12
C THR A 42 2.01 -10.50 8.89
N ALA A 43 3.32 -10.72 8.72
CA ALA A 43 4.36 -9.87 9.28
C ALA A 43 4.72 -8.73 8.33
N ALA A 44 5.05 -7.57 8.91
CA ALA A 44 5.55 -6.42 8.18
C ALA A 44 6.84 -6.78 7.42
N PRO A 45 7.06 -6.24 6.21
CA PRO A 45 8.32 -6.39 5.50
C PRO A 45 9.49 -5.83 6.33
N GLY A 46 10.70 -6.38 6.13
CA GLY A 46 11.92 -5.81 6.70
C GLY A 46 12.20 -4.40 6.17
N LEU A 47 13.00 -3.62 6.91
CA LEU A 47 13.35 -2.24 6.53
C LEU A 47 14.03 -2.14 5.15
N GLU A 48 14.89 -3.11 4.84
CA GLU A 48 15.60 -3.24 3.56
C GLU A 48 14.69 -3.73 2.40
N ALA A 49 13.45 -4.09 2.68
CA ALA A 49 12.53 -4.52 1.65
C ALA A 49 12.21 -3.36 0.69
N ARG A 50 12.16 -3.68 -0.61
CA ARG A 50 11.87 -2.73 -1.69
C ARG A 50 10.54 -3.00 -2.38
N GLY A 51 9.69 -2.00 -2.47
CA GLY A 51 8.44 -2.04 -3.18
C GLY A 51 8.49 -1.25 -4.48
N TRP A 52 7.31 -1.09 -5.08
CA TRP A 52 7.10 -0.21 -6.20
C TRP A 52 6.73 1.18 -5.69
N ILE A 53 7.26 2.21 -6.33
CA ILE A 53 7.09 3.58 -5.88
C ILE A 53 5.90 4.20 -6.61
N TYR A 54 5.00 4.82 -5.84
CA TYR A 54 3.84 5.52 -6.35
C TYR A 54 3.83 6.96 -5.83
N PRO A 55 3.92 7.96 -6.72
CA PRO A 55 3.83 9.36 -6.33
C PRO A 55 2.38 9.77 -6.04
N GLY A 56 2.22 10.85 -5.27
CA GLY A 56 0.95 11.50 -5.01
C GLY A 56 0.20 11.84 -6.30
N GLY A 57 -1.12 11.69 -6.25
CA GLY A 57 -2.01 11.77 -7.41
C GLY A 57 -2.13 10.47 -8.20
N THR A 58 -1.38 9.42 -7.86
CA THR A 58 -1.49 8.12 -8.53
C THR A 58 -2.59 7.27 -7.91
N GLY A 59 -3.52 6.79 -8.73
CA GLY A 59 -4.52 5.79 -8.37
C GLY A 59 -4.43 4.53 -9.21
N ARG A 60 -4.79 3.39 -8.62
CA ARG A 60 -4.96 2.11 -9.30
C ARG A 60 -6.21 1.44 -8.76
N GLU A 61 -7.05 0.98 -9.67
CA GLU A 61 -8.22 0.16 -9.36
C GLU A 61 -7.93 -1.29 -9.75
N LYS A 62 -8.32 -2.25 -8.90
CA LYS A 62 -8.20 -3.69 -9.16
C LYS A 62 -6.79 -4.11 -9.57
N LEU A 63 -5.79 -3.55 -8.89
CA LEU A 63 -4.41 -3.93 -9.12
C LEU A 63 -4.16 -5.31 -8.52
N ALA A 64 -3.83 -6.29 -9.36
CA ALA A 64 -3.54 -7.63 -8.89
C ALA A 64 -2.27 -7.62 -8.01
N LEU A 65 -2.28 -8.38 -6.92
CA LEU A 65 -1.10 -8.46 -6.04
C LEU A 65 0.17 -8.92 -6.77
N ALA A 66 0.02 -9.72 -7.83
CA ALA A 66 1.13 -10.15 -8.67
C ALA A 66 1.85 -8.99 -9.37
N ASP A 67 1.15 -7.89 -9.64
CA ASP A 67 1.68 -6.72 -10.34
C ASP A 67 2.31 -5.70 -9.38
N ILE A 68 2.05 -5.82 -8.06
CA ILE A 68 2.58 -4.91 -7.04
C ILE A 68 4.03 -5.18 -6.72
N SER A 69 4.43 -6.45 -6.60
CA SER A 69 5.83 -6.82 -6.43
C SER A 69 6.06 -8.31 -6.65
N VAL A 70 7.32 -8.67 -6.91
CA VAL A 70 7.77 -10.07 -7.02
C VAL A 70 7.90 -10.80 -5.67
N ALA A 71 7.56 -10.15 -4.54
CA ALA A 71 7.67 -10.75 -3.19
C ALA A 71 6.68 -11.92 -3.01
N GLN A 72 6.41 -12.44 -1.83
CA GLN A 72 5.29 -13.38 -1.63
C GLN A 72 4.36 -12.86 -0.55
N GLY A 73 3.10 -13.31 -0.60
CA GLY A 73 2.07 -13.02 0.38
C GLY A 73 0.83 -12.35 -0.20
N SER A 74 -0.22 -12.39 0.61
CA SER A 74 -1.60 -11.99 0.31
C SER A 74 -1.97 -10.64 0.92
N ARG A 75 -1.03 -9.92 1.55
CA ARG A 75 -1.27 -8.62 2.18
C ARG A 75 -0.47 -7.53 1.50
N VAL A 76 -0.97 -6.31 1.59
CA VAL A 76 -0.30 -5.14 1.02
C VAL A 76 0.21 -4.25 2.13
N TRP A 77 1.45 -3.82 1.98
CA TRP A 77 2.13 -2.91 2.87
C TRP A 77 2.55 -1.67 2.09
N ALA A 78 2.43 -0.51 2.73
CA ALA A 78 2.93 0.75 2.21
C ALA A 78 3.91 1.40 3.19
N LYS A 79 4.87 2.14 2.66
CA LYS A 79 5.86 2.89 3.44
C LYS A 79 6.06 4.26 2.82
N GLY A 80 6.09 5.31 3.61
CA GLY A 80 6.39 6.66 3.14
C GLY A 80 7.87 6.78 2.78
N ARG A 81 8.19 7.53 1.72
CA ARG A 81 9.59 7.79 1.33
C ARG A 81 10.09 9.17 1.74
N ARG A 82 9.18 10.13 1.89
CA ARG A 82 9.51 11.52 2.20
C ARG A 82 9.45 11.80 3.70
N ALA A 83 10.06 12.89 4.13
CA ALA A 83 10.07 13.29 5.55
C ALA A 83 8.67 13.68 6.08
N ALA A 84 7.78 14.11 5.18
CA ALA A 84 6.37 14.31 5.52
C ALA A 84 5.59 13.01 5.35
N ASN A 85 4.58 12.81 6.20
CA ASN A 85 3.66 11.69 6.11
C ASN A 85 2.96 11.69 4.75
N SER A 86 2.74 10.51 4.19
CA SER A 86 1.98 10.32 2.96
C SER A 86 0.59 9.80 3.29
N THR A 87 -0.40 10.11 2.47
CA THR A 87 -1.78 9.65 2.67
C THR A 87 -2.22 8.78 1.51
N VAL A 88 -2.72 7.59 1.83
CA VAL A 88 -3.19 6.60 0.86
C VAL A 88 -4.63 6.28 1.18
N LEU A 89 -5.51 6.52 0.23
CA LEU A 89 -6.89 6.02 0.28
C LEU A 89 -6.89 4.58 -0.22
N VAL A 90 -7.40 3.66 0.57
CA VAL A 90 -7.57 2.26 0.16
C VAL A 90 -9.05 1.94 0.10
N ASP A 91 -9.45 1.31 -0.98
CA ASP A 91 -10.82 0.82 -1.19
C ASP A 91 -10.86 -0.67 -0.86
N HIS A 92 -11.57 -0.99 0.21
CA HIS A 92 -11.86 -2.37 0.59
C HIS A 92 -13.22 -2.74 0.00
N ALA A 93 -13.18 -3.39 -1.16
CA ALA A 93 -14.35 -3.97 -1.82
C ALA A 93 -14.59 -5.41 -1.39
#